data_AF-A0A6L6TP66-F1
#
_entry.id   AF-A0A6L6TP66-F1
#
_cell.length_a   1.000
_cell.length_b   1.000
_cell.length_c   1.000
_cell.angle_alpha   90.00
_cell.angle_beta   90.00
_cell.angle_gamma   90.00
#
_symmetry.space_group_name_H-M   'P 1'
#
loop_
_entity.id
_entity.type
_entity.pdbx_description
1 polymer ?
#
loop_
_entity_poly.entity_id
_entity_poly.type
_entity_poly.pdbx_seq_one_letter_code
_entity_poly.pdbx_strand_id
1 'polypeptide(L)'
;MGSMNRKQVLLCALAFIIPALVGFFVWSDDGKRSGEDSVVAEITESGNANEESRVLVYVVGAVKEPGVYELQRGSRVYDAVQAAGNVLPYADMEGVNMAEPVEDAMRVYIPLNPERTTPAAAGLVNINHASGTELETLPGIGAKTADKIIEYRNEHGGFRSKEELKEVPTIGEGKYAKVSERITL
;
A
#
# COMPACT_ATOMS: atom_id res chain seq x y z
N MET A 1 -5.86 73.15 -59.61
CA MET A 1 -6.42 71.94 -58.97
C MET A 1 -6.82 70.94 -60.05
N GLY A 2 -5.92 70.04 -60.44
CA GLY A 2 -6.21 68.95 -61.37
C GLY A 2 -6.65 67.72 -60.58
N SER A 3 -7.83 67.18 -60.88
CA SER A 3 -8.34 65.95 -60.27
C SER A 3 -7.47 64.75 -60.70
N MET A 4 -6.79 64.12 -59.76
CA MET A 4 -5.99 62.91 -60.01
C MET A 4 -6.88 61.69 -60.23
N ASN A 5 -6.60 60.93 -61.29
CA ASN A 5 -7.25 59.66 -61.59
C ASN A 5 -6.71 58.53 -60.70
N ARG A 6 -7.53 57.50 -60.42
CA ARG A 6 -7.21 56.37 -59.52
C ARG A 6 -5.87 55.67 -59.81
N LYS A 7 -5.37 55.74 -61.06
CA LYS A 7 -4.06 55.17 -61.48
C LYS A 7 -2.85 56.06 -61.15
N GLN A 8 -3.03 57.37 -60.97
CA GLN A 8 -1.95 58.30 -60.58
C GLN A 8 -1.78 58.38 -59.06
N VAL A 9 -2.83 58.10 -58.28
CA VAL A 9 -2.74 57.90 -56.82
C VAL A 9 -1.91 56.65 -56.47
N LEU A 10 -2.01 55.58 -57.29
CA LEU A 10 -1.24 54.34 -57.11
C LEU A 10 0.25 54.45 -57.46
N LEU A 11 0.64 55.33 -58.39
CA LEU A 11 2.04 55.50 -58.80
C LEU A 11 2.87 56.36 -57.81
N CYS A 12 2.25 57.35 -57.15
CA CYS A 12 2.94 58.14 -56.12
C CYS A 12 3.10 57.41 -54.77
N ALA A 13 2.25 56.42 -54.47
CA ALA A 13 2.36 55.60 -53.27
C ALA A 13 3.53 54.58 -53.34
N LEU A 14 3.93 54.14 -54.52
CA LEU A 14 5.04 53.19 -54.71
C LEU A 14 6.44 53.83 -54.66
N ALA A 15 6.58 55.15 -54.89
CA ALA A 15 7.88 55.83 -54.94
C ALA A 15 8.44 56.24 -53.55
N PHE A 16 7.63 56.17 -52.48
CA PHE A 16 8.06 56.46 -51.10
C PHE A 16 8.28 55.21 -50.23
N ILE A 17 7.86 54.03 -50.69
CA ILE A 17 7.99 52.77 -49.93
C ILE A 17 9.40 52.14 -50.09
N ILE A 18 10.13 52.51 -51.15
CA ILE A 18 11.41 51.87 -51.51
C ILE A 18 12.60 52.32 -50.63
N PRO A 19 12.75 53.58 -50.17
CA PRO A 19 13.82 53.94 -49.23
C PRO A 19 13.59 53.41 -47.79
N ALA A 20 12.34 53.12 -47.41
CA ALA A 20 12.00 52.60 -46.08
C ALA A 20 12.25 51.09 -45.94
N LEU A 21 12.19 50.34 -47.05
CA LEU A 21 12.48 48.89 -47.04
C LEU A 21 13.97 48.54 -47.20
N VAL A 22 14.80 49.40 -47.83
CA VAL A 22 16.24 49.13 -47.99
C VAL A 22 17.06 49.58 -46.76
N GLY A 23 16.63 50.62 -46.04
CA GLY A 23 17.33 51.11 -44.84
C GLY A 23 17.18 50.24 -43.59
N PHE A 24 16.10 49.46 -43.48
CA PHE A 24 15.89 48.55 -42.34
C PHE A 24 16.56 47.18 -42.53
N PHE A 25 16.94 46.83 -43.76
CA PHE A 25 17.43 45.48 -44.10
C PHE A 25 18.96 45.29 -43.92
N VAL A 26 19.74 46.31 -43.53
CA VAL A 26 21.20 46.17 -43.36
C VAL A 26 21.69 46.43 -41.92
N TRP A 27 20.79 46.72 -40.98
CA TRP A 27 21.18 46.84 -39.57
C TRP A 27 20.04 46.47 -38.63
N SER A 28 19.77 45.17 -38.52
CA SER A 28 19.33 44.61 -37.24
C SER A 28 19.60 43.11 -37.22
N ASP A 29 20.61 42.80 -36.42
CA ASP A 29 20.81 41.60 -35.62
C ASP A 29 21.13 40.27 -36.31
N ASP A 30 22.25 39.75 -35.81
CA ASP A 30 22.99 38.59 -36.24
C ASP A 30 22.40 37.33 -35.58
N GLY A 31 22.31 36.24 -36.34
CA GLY A 31 22.28 34.89 -35.78
C GLY A 31 20.92 34.19 -35.58
N LYS A 32 20.26 33.78 -36.66
CA LYS A 32 19.50 32.51 -36.70
C LYS A 32 19.87 31.69 -37.95
N ARG A 33 20.47 30.51 -37.77
CA ARG A 33 20.19 29.30 -38.58
C ARG A 33 19.19 28.49 -37.74
N SER A 34 17.92 28.38 -38.12
CA SER A 34 17.36 27.46 -39.13
C SER A 34 17.72 26.02 -38.80
N GLY A 35 16.84 25.09 -38.54
CA GLY A 35 15.38 24.94 -38.49
C GLY A 35 15.17 23.52 -37.87
N GLU A 36 14.02 22.91 -37.65
CA GLU A 36 12.65 23.04 -38.12
C GLU A 36 11.75 22.37 -37.05
N ASP A 37 10.53 22.90 -36.98
CA ASP A 37 9.26 22.33 -36.52
C ASP A 37 9.22 20.86 -36.06
N SER A 38 8.82 20.64 -34.80
CA SER A 38 7.95 19.53 -34.39
C SER A 38 7.36 19.75 -32.99
N VAL A 39 6.08 20.10 -32.98
CA VAL A 39 4.99 19.60 -32.13
C VAL A 39 5.38 18.92 -30.79
N VAL A 40 4.76 19.46 -29.73
CA VAL A 40 4.43 18.83 -28.44
C VAL A 40 5.59 18.29 -27.60
N ALA A 41 6.06 19.11 -26.67
CA ALA A 41 6.09 18.78 -25.25
C ALA A 41 6.65 19.99 -24.53
N GLU A 42 5.80 20.66 -23.77
CA GLU A 42 6.24 21.39 -22.59
C GLU A 42 6.91 20.32 -21.71
N ILE A 43 8.24 20.22 -21.82
CA ILE A 43 9.03 19.32 -20.98
C ILE A 43 8.90 19.88 -19.59
N THR A 44 7.91 19.33 -18.90
CA THR A 44 7.75 19.40 -17.47
C THR A 44 9.01 18.75 -16.88
N GLU A 45 10.08 19.53 -16.70
CA GLU A 45 11.20 19.21 -15.81
C GLU A 45 10.75 19.32 -14.35
N SER A 46 9.63 18.66 -14.02
CA SER A 46 9.15 18.39 -12.67
C SER A 46 9.26 16.89 -12.37
N GLY A 47 10.30 16.23 -12.89
CA GLY A 47 10.56 14.80 -12.69
C GLY A 47 11.65 14.51 -11.66
N ASN A 48 12.70 15.32 -11.57
CA ASN A 48 13.92 14.88 -10.88
C ASN A 48 14.00 15.28 -9.39
N ALA A 49 13.32 16.35 -8.97
CA ALA A 49 13.28 16.74 -7.55
C ALA A 49 12.42 15.81 -6.68
N ASN A 50 11.52 15.02 -7.32
CA ASN A 50 10.61 14.11 -6.62
C ASN A 50 11.14 12.67 -6.57
N GLU A 51 12.03 12.27 -7.47
CA GLU A 51 12.71 10.97 -7.38
C GLU A 51 13.80 10.98 -6.31
N GLU A 52 14.54 12.08 -6.16
CA GLU A 52 15.47 12.25 -5.03
C GLU A 52 14.77 12.41 -3.68
N SER A 53 13.47 12.71 -3.66
CA SER A 53 12.69 12.82 -2.42
C SER A 53 12.06 11.50 -2.00
N ARG A 54 12.29 10.41 -2.73
CA ARG A 54 11.74 9.09 -2.46
C ARG A 54 12.82 8.05 -2.24
N VAL A 55 12.44 6.94 -1.63
CA VAL A 55 13.30 5.81 -1.30
C VAL A 55 12.56 4.51 -1.60
N LEU A 56 13.28 3.50 -2.12
CA LEU A 56 12.77 2.17 -2.34
C LEU A 56 13.18 1.25 -1.20
N VAL A 57 12.20 0.63 -0.55
CA VAL A 57 12.40 -0.25 0.60
C VAL A 57 11.84 -1.63 0.30
N TYR A 58 12.65 -2.67 0.51
CA TYR A 58 12.21 -4.04 0.37
C TYR A 58 11.69 -4.58 1.70
N VAL A 59 10.39 -4.84 1.78
CA VAL A 59 9.71 -5.30 3.00
C VAL A 59 9.38 -6.79 2.88
N VAL A 60 9.84 -7.59 3.85
CA VAL A 60 9.69 -9.05 3.87
C VAL A 60 9.46 -9.59 5.28
N GLY A 61 9.00 -10.84 5.37
CA GLY A 61 8.78 -11.54 6.63
C GLY A 61 7.30 -11.64 6.97
N ALA A 62 6.94 -11.43 8.24
CA ALA A 62 5.58 -11.55 8.75
C ALA A 62 4.71 -10.30 8.45
N VAL A 63 4.57 -9.96 7.17
CA VAL A 63 3.71 -8.88 6.63
C VAL A 63 2.71 -9.44 5.64
N LYS A 64 1.58 -8.75 5.43
CA LYS A 64 0.53 -9.26 4.52
C LYS A 64 0.97 -9.30 3.06
N GLU A 65 1.65 -8.25 2.62
CA GLU A 65 2.06 -8.07 1.23
C GLU A 65 3.57 -7.80 1.17
N PRO A 66 4.43 -8.85 1.13
CA PRO A 66 5.87 -8.65 0.93
C PRO A 66 6.16 -8.06 -0.46
N GLY A 67 7.11 -7.13 -0.54
CA GLY A 67 7.38 -6.43 -1.80
C GLY A 67 8.33 -5.26 -1.65
N VAL A 68 8.59 -4.58 -2.77
CA VAL A 68 9.35 -3.32 -2.79
C VAL A 68 8.36 -2.17 -2.80
N TYR A 69 8.57 -1.20 -1.90
CA TYR A 69 7.68 -0.06 -1.70
C TYR A 69 8.43 1.25 -1.88
N GLU A 70 7.77 2.20 -2.52
CA GLU A 70 8.27 3.56 -2.72
C GLU A 70 7.71 4.46 -1.62
N LEU A 71 8.61 5.07 -0.83
CA LEU A 71 8.26 5.89 0.33
C LEU A 71 8.91 7.27 0.22
N GLN A 72 8.42 8.24 0.99
CA GLN A 72 9.07 9.54 1.06
C GLN A 72 10.38 9.43 1.85
N ARG A 73 11.39 10.22 1.46
CA ARG A 73 12.64 10.34 2.19
C ARG A 73 12.36 10.87 3.59
N GLY A 74 12.87 10.19 4.60
CA GLY A 74 12.58 10.47 6.01
C GLY A 74 11.42 9.67 6.60
N SER A 75 10.75 8.83 5.80
CA SER A 75 9.85 7.78 6.30
C SER A 75 10.57 6.85 7.28
N ARG A 76 9.78 6.13 8.08
CA ARG A 76 10.26 5.16 9.06
C ARG A 76 9.87 3.74 8.67
N VAL A 77 10.45 2.77 9.37
CA VAL A 77 10.11 1.33 9.24
C VAL A 77 8.60 1.12 9.39
N TYR A 78 7.95 1.87 10.30
CA TYR A 78 6.50 1.88 10.45
C TYR A 78 5.74 2.14 9.14
N ASP A 79 6.16 3.15 8.37
CA ASP A 79 5.50 3.54 7.12
C ASP A 79 5.68 2.44 6.06
N ALA A 80 6.87 1.83 6.00
CA ALA A 80 7.16 0.71 5.11
C ALA A 80 6.30 -0.51 5.42
N VAL A 81 6.13 -0.84 6.70
CA VAL A 81 5.28 -1.95 7.16
C VAL A 81 3.81 -1.67 6.88
N GLN A 82 3.36 -0.42 7.04
CA GLN A 82 2.00 -0.02 6.72
C GLN A 82 1.72 -0.17 5.21
N ALA A 83 2.67 0.27 4.36
CA ALA A 83 2.58 0.09 2.91
C ALA A 83 2.51 -1.40 2.51
N ALA A 84 3.17 -2.28 3.26
CA ALA A 84 3.11 -3.74 3.10
C ALA A 84 1.83 -4.41 3.66
N GLY A 85 0.76 -3.65 3.89
CA GLY A 85 -0.51 -4.16 4.40
C GLY A 85 -0.56 -4.43 5.92
N ASN A 86 0.42 -3.91 6.66
CA ASN A 86 0.72 -4.19 8.06
C ASN A 86 1.23 -5.63 8.32
N VAL A 87 1.61 -5.86 9.58
CA VAL A 87 2.11 -7.15 10.04
C VAL A 87 1.00 -8.22 10.12
N LEU A 88 1.41 -9.49 10.05
CA LEU A 88 0.55 -10.65 10.33
C LEU A 88 0.37 -10.82 11.85
N PRO A 89 -0.70 -11.49 12.34
CA PRO A 89 -0.98 -11.64 13.77
C PRO A 89 0.16 -12.29 14.58
N TYR A 90 0.97 -13.11 13.91
CA TYR A 90 2.11 -13.81 14.47
C TYR A 90 3.46 -13.12 14.23
N ALA A 91 3.45 -11.88 13.78
CA ALA A 91 4.68 -11.10 13.68
C ALA A 91 5.24 -10.77 15.07
N ASP A 92 6.55 -10.78 15.16
CA ASP A 92 7.28 -10.25 16.31
C ASP A 92 7.55 -8.76 16.08
N MET A 93 6.80 -7.92 16.80
CA MET A 93 6.97 -6.47 16.77
C MET A 93 7.95 -5.96 17.84
N GLU A 94 8.32 -6.79 18.82
CA GLU A 94 9.27 -6.40 19.86
C GLU A 94 10.70 -6.41 19.34
N GLY A 95 10.99 -7.32 18.40
CA GLY A 95 12.30 -7.44 17.74
C GLY A 95 12.62 -6.39 16.68
N VAL A 96 11.72 -5.44 16.39
CA VAL A 96 11.90 -4.47 15.29
C VAL A 96 11.72 -3.05 15.79
N ASN A 97 12.71 -2.19 15.52
CA ASN A 97 12.60 -0.76 15.77
C ASN A 97 11.72 -0.08 14.70
N MET A 98 10.40 -0.03 14.93
CA MET A 98 9.45 0.59 14.00
C MET A 98 9.70 2.10 13.78
N ALA A 99 10.41 2.75 14.70
CA ALA A 99 10.75 4.15 14.58
C ALA A 99 12.05 4.39 13.81
N GLU A 100 12.77 3.36 13.38
CA GLU A 100 13.99 3.54 12.60
C GLU A 100 13.69 4.24 11.27
N PRO A 101 14.46 5.28 10.88
CA PRO A 101 14.31 5.88 9.55
C PRO A 101 14.67 4.86 8.48
N VAL A 102 13.94 4.87 7.37
CA VAL A 102 14.30 4.04 6.21
C VAL A 102 15.23 4.79 5.27
N GLU A 103 16.18 4.06 4.72
CA GLU A 103 17.11 4.53 3.70
C GLU A 103 16.79 3.89 2.35
N ASP A 104 17.29 4.49 1.27
CA ASP A 104 17.13 3.90 -0.06
C ASP A 104 17.82 2.53 -0.16
N ALA A 105 17.19 1.62 -0.90
CA ALA A 105 17.59 0.22 -1.03
C ALA A 105 17.66 -0.56 0.31
N MET A 106 17.05 -0.03 1.39
CA MET A 106 16.98 -0.73 2.67
C MET A 106 16.09 -1.96 2.58
N ARG A 107 16.47 -3.03 3.29
CA ARG A 107 15.63 -4.20 3.52
C ARG A 107 15.08 -4.19 4.93
N VAL A 108 13.75 -4.13 5.04
CA VAL A 108 13.01 -4.29 6.30
C VAL A 108 12.54 -5.73 6.41
N TYR A 109 13.01 -6.42 7.45
CA TYR A 109 12.59 -7.79 7.76
C TYR A 109 11.76 -7.79 9.04
N ILE A 110 10.53 -8.30 8.94
CA ILE A 110 9.64 -8.49 10.09
C ILE A 110 9.73 -9.95 10.55
N PRO A 111 10.32 -10.22 11.73
CA PRO A 111 10.44 -11.57 12.25
C PRO A 111 9.08 -12.17 12.60
N LEU A 112 9.03 -13.49 12.59
CA LEU A 112 7.91 -14.29 13.06
C LEU A 112 8.12 -14.59 14.55
N ASN A 113 7.08 -14.41 15.36
CA ASN A 113 7.04 -14.98 16.70
C ASN A 113 6.39 -16.37 16.62
N PRO A 114 7.14 -17.49 16.75
CA PRO A 114 6.59 -18.83 16.66
C PRO A 114 5.60 -19.15 17.78
N GLU A 115 5.75 -18.55 18.98
CA GLU A 115 4.78 -18.72 20.06
C GLU A 115 3.40 -18.16 19.63
N ARG A 116 3.41 -17.10 18.80
CA ARG A 116 2.21 -16.52 18.22
C ARG A 116 1.62 -17.28 17.01
N THR A 117 2.34 -18.26 16.48
CA THR A 117 1.81 -19.13 15.41
C THR A 117 0.95 -20.27 15.92
N THR A 118 0.93 -20.50 17.24
CA THR A 118 0.09 -21.52 17.85
C THR A 118 -1.34 -21.01 18.04
N PRO A 119 -2.36 -21.89 17.95
CA PRO A 119 -3.76 -21.51 18.19
C PRO A 119 -3.97 -20.79 19.53
N ALA A 120 -3.13 -21.09 20.53
CA ALA A 120 -3.13 -20.43 21.84
C ALA A 120 -2.97 -18.91 21.75
N ALA A 121 -2.18 -18.40 20.80
CA ALA A 121 -1.99 -16.96 20.61
C ALA A 121 -3.08 -16.28 19.77
N ALA A 122 -3.83 -17.05 18.98
CA ALA A 122 -5.07 -16.58 18.37
C ALA A 122 -6.25 -16.59 19.38
N GLY A 123 -6.00 -16.96 20.64
CA GLY A 123 -7.05 -17.16 21.64
C GLY A 123 -7.99 -18.32 21.32
N LEU A 124 -7.55 -19.26 20.48
CA LEU A 124 -8.28 -20.47 20.13
C LEU A 124 -7.98 -21.56 21.16
N VAL A 125 -9.01 -22.20 21.66
CA VAL A 125 -8.91 -23.32 22.60
C VAL A 125 -8.96 -24.63 21.86
N ASN A 126 -7.96 -25.50 22.06
CA ASN A 126 -7.96 -26.84 21.48
C ASN A 126 -8.91 -27.76 22.27
N ILE A 127 -10.01 -28.21 21.68
CA ILE A 127 -11.03 -28.98 22.41
C ILE A 127 -10.58 -30.42 22.77
N ASN A 128 -9.61 -30.96 22.05
CA ASN A 128 -9.04 -32.28 22.32
C ASN A 128 -8.03 -32.27 23.47
N HIS A 129 -7.31 -31.16 23.66
CA HIS A 129 -6.19 -31.10 24.60
C HIS A 129 -6.39 -30.10 25.76
N ALA A 130 -7.32 -29.16 25.64
CA ALA A 130 -7.54 -28.15 26.66
C ALA A 130 -7.94 -28.76 28.01
N SER A 131 -7.45 -28.12 29.07
CA SER A 131 -7.89 -28.31 30.45
C SER A 131 -9.30 -27.77 30.67
N GLY A 132 -9.95 -28.17 31.76
CA GLY A 132 -11.27 -27.64 32.13
C GLY A 132 -11.27 -26.11 32.25
N THR A 133 -10.24 -25.56 32.91
CA THR A 133 -10.05 -24.11 33.07
C THR A 133 -9.85 -23.38 31.74
N GLU A 134 -9.18 -23.98 30.76
CA GLU A 134 -9.03 -23.38 29.42
C GLU A 134 -10.34 -23.42 28.64
N LEU A 135 -11.11 -24.51 28.73
CA LEU A 135 -12.44 -24.62 28.13
C LEU A 135 -13.42 -23.59 28.72
N GLU A 136 -13.29 -23.29 30.00
CA GLU A 136 -14.11 -22.26 30.68
C GLU A 136 -13.84 -20.83 30.19
N THR A 137 -12.73 -20.58 29.49
CA THR A 137 -12.49 -19.27 28.86
C THR A 137 -13.40 -19.02 27.64
N LEU A 138 -14.05 -20.07 27.13
CA LEU A 138 -14.95 -19.98 25.98
C LEU A 138 -16.31 -19.37 26.37
N PRO A 139 -16.87 -18.48 25.53
CA PRO A 139 -18.12 -17.79 25.84
C PRO A 139 -19.30 -18.78 25.98
N GLY A 140 -19.89 -18.84 27.17
CA GLY A 140 -21.02 -19.73 27.46
C GLY A 140 -20.63 -21.17 27.84
N ILE A 141 -19.34 -21.44 28.03
CA ILE A 141 -18.81 -22.66 28.63
C ILE A 141 -18.43 -22.35 30.08
N GLY A 142 -19.01 -23.09 31.02
CA GLY A 142 -18.60 -23.06 32.43
C GLY A 142 -18.22 -24.47 32.88
N ALA A 143 -17.72 -24.63 34.11
CA ALA A 143 -17.18 -25.88 34.65
C ALA A 143 -17.97 -27.14 34.24
N LYS A 144 -19.29 -27.18 34.48
CA LYS A 144 -20.13 -28.33 34.11
C LYS A 144 -20.12 -28.67 32.61
N THR A 145 -20.08 -27.67 31.75
CA THR A 145 -20.02 -27.87 30.30
C THR A 145 -18.62 -28.33 29.90
N ALA A 146 -17.57 -27.75 30.49
CA ALA A 146 -16.19 -28.17 30.27
C ALA A 146 -15.98 -29.64 30.64
N ASP A 147 -16.51 -30.07 31.79
CA ASP A 147 -16.49 -31.48 32.22
C ASP A 147 -17.14 -32.39 31.18
N LYS A 148 -18.27 -31.98 30.61
CA LYS A 148 -18.97 -32.75 29.56
C LYS A 148 -18.21 -32.83 28.24
N ILE A 149 -17.46 -31.80 27.87
CA ILE A 149 -16.56 -31.84 26.71
C ILE A 149 -15.43 -32.85 26.96
N ILE A 150 -14.84 -32.83 28.16
CA ILE A 150 -13.76 -33.74 28.55
C ILE A 150 -14.25 -35.19 28.61
N GLU A 151 -15.43 -35.42 29.16
CA GLU A 151 -16.08 -36.74 29.18
C GLU A 151 -16.31 -37.25 27.76
N TYR A 152 -16.92 -36.43 26.88
CA TYR A 152 -17.17 -36.80 25.49
C TYR A 152 -15.88 -37.20 24.75
N ARG A 153 -14.81 -36.39 24.83
CA ARG A 153 -13.55 -36.73 24.15
C ARG A 153 -12.90 -38.01 24.67
N ASN A 154 -13.04 -38.30 25.96
CA ASN A 154 -12.47 -39.52 26.54
C ASN A 154 -13.23 -40.77 26.08
N GLU A 155 -14.56 -40.67 25.95
CA GLU A 155 -15.41 -41.76 25.49
C GLU A 155 -15.31 -42.02 23.98
N HIS A 156 -15.15 -40.96 23.18
CA HIS A 156 -15.21 -41.02 21.72
C HIS A 156 -13.84 -41.00 21.04
N GLY A 157 -12.76 -40.86 21.81
CA GLY A 157 -11.38 -40.79 21.32
C GLY A 157 -11.00 -39.44 20.71
N GLY A 158 -11.62 -38.36 21.18
CA GLY A 158 -11.46 -37.00 20.65
C GLY A 158 -12.54 -36.60 19.65
N PHE A 159 -12.54 -35.31 19.34
CA PHE A 159 -13.34 -34.69 18.29
C PHE A 159 -12.58 -34.75 16.96
N ARG A 160 -13.24 -35.20 15.89
CA ARG A 160 -12.67 -35.21 14.52
C ARG A 160 -13.05 -33.96 13.73
N SER A 161 -14.09 -33.25 14.17
CA SER A 161 -14.60 -32.02 13.60
C SER A 161 -15.03 -31.06 14.70
N LYS A 162 -15.07 -29.76 14.43
CA LYS A 162 -15.57 -28.79 15.42
C LYS A 162 -17.06 -29.01 15.68
N GLU A 163 -17.79 -29.45 14.66
CA GLU A 163 -19.23 -29.65 14.65
C GLU A 163 -19.70 -30.76 15.61
N GLU A 164 -18.86 -31.76 15.88
CA GLU A 164 -19.11 -32.81 16.88
C GLU A 164 -19.32 -32.24 18.30
N LEU A 165 -18.88 -31.00 18.56
CA LEU A 165 -19.16 -30.32 19.82
C LEU A 165 -20.69 -30.17 20.08
N LYS A 166 -21.53 -30.20 19.03
CA LYS A 166 -23.00 -30.20 19.14
C LYS A 166 -23.57 -31.50 19.71
N GLU A 167 -22.82 -32.59 19.70
CA GLU A 167 -23.24 -33.88 20.27
C GLU A 167 -23.08 -33.91 21.80
N VAL A 168 -22.32 -32.97 22.36
CA VAL A 168 -22.18 -32.82 23.80
C VAL A 168 -23.52 -32.35 24.39
N PRO A 169 -24.13 -33.05 25.37
CA PRO A 169 -25.51 -32.82 25.83
C PRO A 169 -25.85 -31.40 26.31
N THR A 170 -24.83 -30.59 26.63
CA THR A 170 -24.98 -29.23 27.14
C THR A 170 -24.69 -28.14 26.11
N ILE A 171 -24.30 -28.52 24.88
CA ILE A 171 -23.89 -27.63 23.80
C ILE A 171 -24.86 -27.79 22.62
N GLY A 172 -25.91 -26.99 22.61
CA GLY A 172 -26.78 -26.84 21.44
C GLY A 172 -26.23 -25.84 20.42
N GLU A 173 -26.94 -25.65 19.31
CA GLU A 173 -26.55 -24.76 18.21
C GLU A 173 -26.19 -23.34 18.66
N GLY A 174 -26.96 -22.77 19.59
CA GLY A 174 -26.74 -21.41 20.07
C GLY A 174 -25.46 -21.24 20.90
N LYS A 175 -25.00 -22.28 21.60
CA LYS A 175 -23.70 -22.25 22.28
C LYS A 175 -22.58 -22.53 21.29
N TYR A 176 -22.77 -23.52 20.41
CA TYR A 176 -21.81 -23.84 19.36
C TYR A 176 -21.44 -22.61 18.52
N ALA A 177 -22.42 -21.84 18.04
CA ALA A 177 -22.18 -20.65 17.23
C ALA A 177 -21.31 -19.58 17.94
N LYS A 178 -21.35 -19.51 19.28
CA LYS A 178 -20.53 -18.56 20.05
C LYS A 178 -19.09 -19.04 20.22
N VAL A 179 -18.85 -20.34 20.15
CA VAL A 179 -17.54 -20.94 20.44
C VAL A 179 -16.83 -21.45 19.18
N SER A 180 -17.52 -21.71 18.07
CA SER A 180 -16.96 -22.33 16.86
C SER A 180 -15.78 -21.55 16.26
N GLU A 181 -15.82 -20.22 16.37
CA GLU A 181 -14.73 -19.33 15.93
C GLU A 181 -13.58 -19.24 16.93
N ARG A 182 -13.77 -19.73 18.16
CA ARG A 182 -12.79 -19.67 19.27
C ARG A 182 -12.16 -21.02 19.61
N ILE A 183 -12.40 -22.04 18.80
CA ILE A 183 -11.90 -23.40 19.05
C ILE A 183 -11.09 -23.94 17.89
N THR A 184 -10.20 -24.89 18.20
CA THR A 184 -9.48 -25.76 17.27
C THR A 184 -9.58 -27.21 17.72
N LEU A 185 -9.26 -28.14 16.84
CA LEU A 185 -9.08 -29.57 17.15
C LEU A 185 -7.65 -29.84 17.62
#